data_AF-A0A178IEL1-F1
#
_entry.id   AF-A0A178IEL1-F1
#
_cell.length_a   1.000
_cell.length_b   1.000
_cell.length_c   1.000
_cell.angle_alpha   90.00
_cell.angle_beta   90.00
_cell.angle_gamma   90.00
#
_symmetry.space_group_name_H-M   'P 1'
#
loop_
_entity.id
_entity.type
_entity.pdbx_description
1 polymer ?
#
loop_
_entity_poly.entity_id
_entity_poly.type
_entity_poly.pdbx_seq_one_letter_code
_entity_poly.pdbx_strand_id
1 'polypeptide(L)' 'MASKTISLELDAYNRLKSTRRPGESFSEVVRRITLPPAKATAADLKRAVESGKFGRGVDWTSVKRAVANRTRSRDLRHA' A
#
# COMPACT_ATOMS: atom_id res chain seq x y z
N MET A 1 -22.34 -15.55 -1.75
CA MET A 1 -21.07 -14.81 -1.92
C MET A 1 -20.19 -15.62 -2.86
N ALA A 2 -19.58 -15.01 -3.89
CA ALA A 2 -18.64 -15.74 -4.74
C ALA A 2 -17.42 -16.16 -3.91
N SER A 3 -17.08 -17.44 -3.93
CA SER A 3 -15.92 -18.00 -3.22
C SER A 3 -14.85 -18.44 -4.21
N LYS A 4 -13.58 -18.27 -3.82
CA LYS A 4 -12.43 -18.87 -4.49
C LYS A 4 -11.61 -19.64 -3.47
N THR A 5 -11.08 -20.78 -3.88
CA THR A 5 -10.18 -21.60 -3.05
C THR A 5 -8.74 -21.25 -3.42
N ILE A 6 -7.91 -21.06 -2.40
CA ILE A 6 -6.47 -20.86 -2.55
C ILE A 6 -5.75 -21.84 -1.62
N SER A 7 -4.58 -22.30 -2.03
CA SER A 7 -3.65 -22.98 -1.15
C SER A 7 -2.82 -21.94 -0.40
N LEU A 8 -2.53 -22.19 0.87
CA LEU A 8 -1.74 -21.31 1.71
C LEU A 8 -0.82 -22.17 2.57
N GLU A 9 0.42 -21.73 2.75
CA GLU A 9 1.33 -22.36 3.70
C GLU A 9 0.71 -22.37 5.11
N LEU A 10 1.01 -23.42 5.86
CA LEU A 10 0.35 -23.68 7.14
C LEU A 10 0.66 -22.59 8.18
N ASP A 11 1.88 -22.07 8.16
CA ASP A 11 2.33 -20.98 9.02
C ASP A 11 1.59 -19.67 8.70
N ALA A 12 1.44 -19.35 7.41
CA ALA A 12 0.68 -18.19 6.95
C ALA A 12 -0.81 -18.30 7.31
N TYR A 13 -1.41 -19.48 7.19
CA TYR A 13 -2.78 -19.74 7.64
C TYR A 13 -2.93 -19.47 9.14
N ASN A 14 -2.03 -20.03 9.96
CA ASN A 14 -2.08 -19.88 11.41
C ASN A 14 -1.89 -18.43 11.85
N ARG A 15 -0.97 -17.69 11.20
CA ARG A 15 -0.77 -16.25 11.43
C ARG A 15 -2.02 -15.44 11.08
N LEU A 16 -2.67 -15.72 9.96
CA LEU A 16 -3.91 -15.02 9.61
C LEU A 16 -5.03 -15.36 10.61
N LYS A 17 -5.19 -16.64 10.94
CA LYS A 17 -6.20 -17.12 11.89
C LYS A 17 -6.05 -16.51 13.28
N SER A 18 -4.83 -16.30 13.77
CA SER A 18 -4.59 -15.74 15.10
C SER A 18 -5.01 -14.28 15.24
N THR A 19 -5.14 -13.56 14.12
CA THR A 19 -5.60 -12.15 14.13
C THR A 19 -7.11 -11.99 14.12
N ARG A 20 -7.87 -13.11 14.08
CA ARG A 20 -9.34 -13.13 14.02
C ARG A 20 -9.95 -12.57 15.31
N ARG A 21 -10.95 -11.70 15.16
CA ARG A 21 -11.72 -11.12 16.26
C ARG A 21 -12.94 -12.01 16.61
N PRO A 22 -13.51 -11.90 17.83
CA PRO A 22 -14.75 -12.59 18.18
C PRO A 22 -15.87 -12.25 17.19
N GLY A 23 -16.57 -13.27 16.68
CA GLY A 23 -17.64 -13.11 15.68
C GLY A 23 -17.19 -12.83 14.25
N GLU A 24 -15.89 -12.59 14.01
CA GLU A 24 -15.35 -12.30 12.67
C GLU A 24 -15.17 -13.59 11.85
N SER A 25 -15.57 -13.56 10.59
CA SER A 25 -15.34 -14.61 9.61
C SER A 25 -13.91 -14.54 9.04
N PHE A 26 -13.39 -15.67 8.54
CA PHE A 26 -12.05 -15.67 7.93
C PHE A 26 -11.95 -14.75 6.70
N SER A 27 -13.04 -14.59 5.93
CA SER A 27 -13.07 -13.65 4.80
C SER A 27 -12.97 -12.18 5.25
N GLU A 28 -13.52 -11.83 6.40
CA GLU A 28 -13.38 -10.48 6.98
C GLU A 28 -11.96 -10.24 7.50
N VAL A 29 -11.34 -11.25 8.11
CA VAL A 29 -9.91 -11.21 8.49
C VAL A 29 -9.04 -10.88 7.29
N VAL A 30 -9.22 -11.60 6.18
CA VAL A 30 -8.47 -11.38 4.94
C VAL A 30 -8.67 -9.95 4.43
N ARG A 31 -9.93 -9.47 4.34
CA ARG A 31 -10.23 -8.09 3.89
C ARG A 31 -9.63 -7.00 4.78
N ARG A 32 -9.57 -7.24 6.09
CA ARG A 32 -9.03 -6.28 7.06
C ARG A 32 -7.51 -6.19 7.03
N ILE A 33 -6.83 -7.32 6.81
CA ILE A 33 -5.36 -7.40 6.79
C ILE A 33 -4.82 -6.98 5.44
N THR A 34 -5.54 -7.24 4.35
CA THR A 34 -5.21 -6.61 3.08
C THR A 34 -5.30 -5.10 3.27
N LEU A 35 -4.23 -4.39 2.87
CA LEU A 35 -4.26 -2.94 2.77
C LEU A 35 -5.58 -2.54 2.11
N PRO A 36 -6.30 -1.53 2.64
CA PRO A 36 -7.49 -1.03 1.96
C PRO A 36 -7.11 -0.79 0.50
N PRO A 37 -7.96 -1.21 -0.46
CA PRO A 37 -7.67 -1.04 -1.88
C PRO A 37 -7.19 0.39 -2.06
N ALA A 38 -6.02 0.54 -2.68
CA ALA A 38 -5.40 1.85 -2.82
C ALA A 38 -6.45 2.83 -3.32
N LYS A 39 -6.65 3.94 -2.59
CA LYS A 39 -7.71 4.92 -2.88
C LYS A 39 -7.64 5.44 -4.32
N ALA A 40 -6.49 5.27 -4.96
CA ALA A 40 -6.26 5.48 -6.37
C ALA A 40 -5.60 4.23 -6.96
N THR A 41 -6.08 3.82 -8.13
CA THR A 41 -5.45 2.82 -8.98
C THR A 41 -4.34 3.44 -9.85
N ALA A 42 -3.50 2.62 -10.46
CA ALA A 42 -2.54 3.10 -11.46
C ALA A 42 -3.23 3.80 -12.65
N ALA A 43 -4.46 3.40 -12.99
CA ALA A 43 -5.25 4.05 -14.02
C ALA A 43 -5.68 5.48 -13.60
N ASP A 44 -5.97 5.69 -12.32
CA ASP A 44 -6.27 7.03 -11.78
C ASP A 44 -5.07 7.94 -11.84
N LEU A 45 -3.88 7.41 -11.52
CA LEU A 45 -2.62 8.14 -11.68
C LEU A 45 -2.37 8.51 -13.15
N LYS A 46 -2.54 7.56 -14.09
CA LYS A 46 -2.38 7.81 -15.52
C LYS A 46 -3.29 8.95 -16.00
N ARG A 47 -4.57 8.91 -15.62
CA ARG A 47 -5.53 9.98 -15.95
C ARG A 47 -5.14 11.34 -15.37
N ALA A 48 -4.62 11.38 -14.15
CA ALA A 48 -4.16 12.63 -13.54
C ALA A 48 -2.96 13.23 -14.31
N VAL A 49 -2.04 12.38 -14.78
CA VAL A 49 -0.88 12.80 -15.58
C VAL A 49 -1.32 13.30 -16.95
N GLU A 50 -2.16 12.54 -17.66
CA GLU A 50 -2.65 12.92 -19.00
C GLU A 50 -3.49 14.20 -18.98
N SER A 51 -4.30 14.42 -17.94
CA SER A 51 -5.08 15.65 -17.77
C SER A 51 -4.24 16.87 -17.32
N GLY A 52 -2.92 16.70 -17.12
CA GLY A 52 -2.04 17.75 -16.61
C GLY A 52 -2.45 18.27 -15.23
N LYS A 53 -3.25 17.51 -14.47
CA LYS A 53 -3.66 17.84 -13.10
C LYS A 53 -2.66 17.30 -12.09
N PHE A 54 -1.89 16.28 -12.46
CA PHE A 54 -0.85 15.72 -11.61
C PHE A 54 0.24 16.75 -11.32
N GLY A 55 0.47 17.00 -10.03
CA GLY A 55 1.53 17.91 -9.57
C GLY A 55 1.29 19.40 -9.86
N ARG A 56 0.07 19.78 -10.25
CA ARG A 56 -0.30 21.17 -10.46
C ARG A 56 -0.28 21.91 -9.11
N GLY A 57 0.45 23.03 -9.02
CA GLY A 57 0.60 23.80 -7.78
C GLY A 57 1.59 23.21 -6.76
N VAL A 58 2.31 22.13 -7.12
CA VAL A 58 3.37 21.58 -6.28
C VAL A 58 4.64 22.42 -6.42
N ASP A 59 5.24 22.81 -5.29
CA ASP A 59 6.59 23.36 -5.29
C ASP A 59 7.62 22.24 -5.49
N TRP A 60 7.95 21.99 -6.75
CA TRP A 60 8.92 20.98 -7.16
C TRP A 60 10.33 21.22 -6.61
N THR A 61 10.66 22.46 -6.24
CA THR A 61 11.97 22.82 -5.68
C THR A 61 12.08 22.30 -4.25
N SER A 62 11.05 22.50 -3.44
CA SER A 62 10.95 21.96 -2.08
C SER A 62 10.92 20.42 -2.09
N VAL A 63 10.19 19.82 -3.04
CA VAL A 63 10.19 18.35 -3.22
C VAL A 63 11.59 17.83 -3.55
N LYS A 64 12.30 18.44 -4.52
CA LYS A 64 13.68 18.05 -4.87
C LYS A 64 14.63 18.15 -3.68
N ARG A 65 14.54 19.23 -2.89
CA ARG A 65 15.34 19.42 -1.68
C ARG A 65 15.06 18.34 -0.63
N ALA A 66 13.79 18.01 -0.39
CA ALA A 66 13.39 16.96 0.55
C ALA A 66 13.88 15.57 0.13
N VAL A 67 13.80 15.25 -1.17
CA VAL A 67 14.31 13.98 -1.72
C VAL A 67 15.83 13.89 -1.57
N ALA A 68 16.57 14.94 -1.94
CA ALA A 68 18.03 14.96 -1.81
C ALA A 68 18.51 14.75 -0.35
N ASN A 69 17.81 15.35 0.61
CA ASN A 69 18.10 15.16 2.04
C ASN A 69 17.81 13.73 2.52
N ARG A 70 16.77 13.07 1.99
CA ARG A 70 16.50 11.65 2.27
C ARG A 70 17.58 10.73 1.72
N THR A 71 18.07 10.98 0.51
CA THR A 71 19.16 10.18 -0.08
C THR A 71 20.41 10.27 0.77
N ARG A 72 20.83 11.50 1.16
CA ARG A 72 21.95 11.70 2.09
C ARG A 72 21.76 10.97 3.43
N SER A 73 20.57 11.04 4.03
CA SER A 73 20.27 10.35 5.29
C SER A 73 20.31 8.82 5.17
N ARG A 74 20.12 8.28 3.96
CA ARG A 74 20.20 6.84 3.70
C ARG A 74 21.65 6.40 3.51
N ASP A 75 22.45 7.17 2.78
CA ASP A 75 23.88 6.89 2.59
C ASP A 75 24.65 6.94 3.92
N LEU A 76 24.32 7.89 4.79
CA LEU A 76 24.90 8.00 6.13
C LEU A 76 24.47 6.89 7.11
N ARG A 77 23.45 6.08 6.78
CA ARG A 77 23.03 4.93 7.60
C ARG A 77 23.72 3.62 7.20
N HIS A 78 24.46 3.62 6.11
CA HIS A 78 25.19 2.47 5.59
C HIS A 78 26.72 2.63 5.65
N ALA A 79 27.21 3.73 6.26
CA ALA A 79 28.60 3.96 6.62
C ALA A 79 28.81 3.62 8.11
#